data_AF-Q82W05-F1
#
_entry.id   AF-Q82W05-F1
#
_cell.length_a   1.000
_cell.length_b   1.000
_cell.length_c   1.000
_cell.angle_alpha   90.00
_cell.angle_beta   90.00
_cell.angle_gamma   90.00
#
_symmetry.space_group_name_H-M   'P 1'
#
loop_
_entity.id
_entity.type
_entity.pdbx_description
1 polymer ?
#
loop_
_entity_poly.entity_id
_entity_poly.type
_entity_poly.pdbx_seq_one_letter_code
_entity_poly.pdbx_strand_id
1 'polypeptide(L)'
;MDDLIYGISVEVLQEITGEELRVIKQWKKGTRKPSESAIRLINLFVHGKACALLGNSWNGFYFRNGKLFVPEWRNGFSAGEIRTLFFRCQLVVYLESEIRLLKAELERRNLDIEELEIKADFYRRQISTESKFGMMLERCFGVM
;
A
#
# COMPACT_ATOMS: atom_id res chain seq x y z
N MET A 1 22.09 31.83 5.56
CA MET A 1 23.05 30.81 6.03
C MET A 1 23.25 30.94 7.54
N ASP A 2 23.35 32.16 8.08
CA ASP A 2 23.39 32.43 9.54
C ASP A 2 22.12 32.05 10.31
N ASP A 3 20.97 31.95 9.64
CA ASP A 3 19.69 31.59 10.27
C ASP A 3 19.61 30.13 10.76
N LEU A 4 20.48 29.24 10.24
CA LEU A 4 20.39 27.80 10.51
C LEU A 4 20.81 27.44 11.95
N ILE A 5 21.64 28.29 12.56
CA ILE A 5 22.25 28.08 13.88
C ILE A 5 21.74 29.11 14.90
N TYR A 6 20.96 30.09 14.43
CA TYR A 6 20.41 31.15 15.24
C TYR A 6 19.38 30.59 16.24
N GLY A 7 19.51 30.96 17.51
CA GLY A 7 18.63 30.49 18.59
C GLY A 7 18.92 29.08 19.15
N ILE A 8 19.82 28.31 18.54
CA ILE A 8 20.19 26.96 19.04
C ILE A 8 21.30 27.09 20.08
N SER A 9 21.25 26.38 21.21
CA SER A 9 22.32 26.44 22.21
C SER A 9 23.61 25.76 21.74
N VAL A 10 24.75 26.09 22.35
CA VAL A 10 26.06 25.50 21.95
C VAL A 10 26.11 24.03 22.34
N GLU A 11 25.47 23.67 23.44
CA GLU A 11 25.35 22.32 23.99
C GLU A 11 24.58 21.41 23.04
N VAL A 12 23.44 21.88 22.51
CA VAL A 12 22.63 21.12 21.54
C VAL A 12 23.40 20.90 20.24
N LEU A 13 24.15 21.90 19.77
CA LEU A 13 24.99 21.74 18.58
C LEU A 13 26.12 20.74 18.80
N GLN A 14 26.70 20.72 20.01
CA GLN A 14 27.74 19.75 20.36
C GLN A 14 27.17 18.33 20.41
N GLU A 15 25.99 18.16 21.00
CA GLU A 15 25.30 16.87 21.05
C GLU A 15 24.96 16.34 19.64
N ILE A 16 24.44 17.21 18.76
CA ILE A 16 24.04 16.82 17.40
C ILE A 16 25.23 16.55 16.50
N THR A 17 26.27 17.40 16.54
CA THR A 17 27.37 17.36 15.57
C THR A 17 28.61 16.62 16.07
N GLY A 18 28.76 16.44 17.39
CA GLY A 18 29.94 15.83 18.01
C GLY A 18 31.20 16.70 17.98
N GLU A 19 31.09 17.96 17.54
CA GLU A 19 32.23 18.84 17.30
C GLU A 19 32.69 19.58 18.56
N GLU A 20 33.93 20.03 18.57
CA GLU A 20 34.48 20.75 19.73
C GLU A 20 33.79 22.10 19.96
N LEU A 21 33.60 22.46 21.23
CA LEU A 21 33.02 23.76 21.64
C LEU A 21 33.72 24.96 21.01
N ARG A 22 35.04 24.87 20.77
CA ARG A 22 35.82 25.93 20.12
C ARG A 22 35.35 26.14 18.68
N VAL A 23 35.13 25.06 17.93
CA VAL A 23 34.68 25.07 16.54
C VAL A 23 33.23 25.58 16.46
N ILE A 24 32.35 25.10 17.34
CA ILE A 24 30.94 25.54 17.38
C ILE A 24 30.83 27.04 17.71
N LYS A 25 31.66 27.56 18.61
CA LYS A 25 31.74 29.00 18.90
C LYS A 25 32.20 29.81 17.69
N GLN A 26 33.08 29.27 16.84
CA GLN A 26 33.47 29.93 15.59
C GLN A 26 32.33 29.92 14.56
N TRP A 27 31.55 28.84 14.49
CA TRP A 27 30.35 28.78 13.65
C TRP A 27 29.34 29.84 14.03
N LYS A 28 29.01 29.97 15.33
CA LYS A 28 28.09 31.01 15.82
C LYS A 28 28.59 32.44 15.60
N LYS A 29 29.91 32.65 15.62
CA LYS A 29 30.53 33.96 15.34
C LYS A 29 30.61 34.28 13.84
N GLY A 30 30.27 33.32 12.96
CA GLY A 30 30.41 33.47 11.51
C GLY A 30 31.87 33.44 11.01
N THR A 31 32.85 33.16 11.88
CA THR A 31 34.27 33.15 11.49
C THR A 31 34.68 31.86 10.77
N ARG A 32 33.89 30.79 10.91
CA ARG A 32 34.07 29.52 10.21
C ARG A 32 32.72 28.98 9.78
N LYS A 33 32.60 28.47 8.55
CA LYS A 33 31.37 27.80 8.09
C LYS A 33 31.29 26.38 8.65
N PRO A 34 30.10 25.88 9.02
CA PRO A 34 29.93 24.48 9.38
C PRO A 34 30.23 23.56 8.19
N SER A 35 30.65 22.33 8.48
CA SER A 35 30.82 21.31 7.46
C SER A 35 29.47 20.93 6.87
N GLU A 36 29.47 20.43 5.63
CA GLU A 36 28.24 19.98 4.96
C GLU A 36 27.50 18.90 5.77
N SER A 37 28.23 17.96 6.37
CA SER A 37 27.67 16.95 7.26
C SER A 37 27.00 17.56 8.50
N ALA A 38 27.63 18.57 9.12
CA ALA A 38 27.04 19.27 10.26
C ALA A 38 25.76 20.02 9.86
N ILE A 39 25.74 20.67 8.68
CA ILE A 39 24.55 21.34 8.15
C ILE A 39 23.40 20.34 7.96
N ARG A 40 23.69 19.13 7.44
CA ARG A 40 22.68 18.08 7.24
C ARG A 40 22.11 17.57 8.55
N LEU A 41 22.98 17.33 9.54
CA LEU A 41 22.55 16.89 10.88
C LEU A 41 21.71 17.96 11.57
N ILE A 42 22.11 19.23 11.52
CA ILE A 42 21.34 20.34 12.08
C ILE A 42 19.96 20.43 11.41
N ASN A 43 19.90 20.36 10.07
CA ASN A 43 18.63 20.37 9.34
C ASN A 43 17.71 19.21 9.72
N LEU A 44 18.27 18.03 9.98
CA LEU A 44 17.50 16.86 10.39
C LEU A 44 17.01 16.98 11.84
N PHE A 45 17.91 17.24 12.79
CA PHE A 45 17.58 17.25 14.22
C PHE A 45 16.75 18.45 14.65
N VAL A 46 16.98 19.62 14.05
CA VAL A 46 16.37 20.88 14.49
C VAL A 46 15.14 21.20 13.65
N HIS A 47 15.24 21.06 12.34
CA HIS A 47 14.13 21.36 11.43
C HIS A 47 13.33 20.13 10.99
N GLY A 48 13.78 18.93 11.35
CA GLY A 48 13.11 17.69 10.98
C GLY A 48 13.26 17.32 9.50
N LYS A 49 14.01 18.06 8.69
CA LYS A 49 13.98 17.90 7.22
C LYS A 49 14.60 16.58 6.79
N ALA A 50 13.77 15.67 6.28
CA ALA A 50 14.22 14.34 5.86
C ALA A 50 15.14 14.40 4.62
N CYS A 51 14.89 15.33 3.72
CA CYS A 51 15.69 15.52 2.51
C CYS A 51 17.17 15.85 2.77
N ALA A 52 17.49 16.42 3.94
CA ALA A 52 18.86 16.75 4.31
C ALA A 52 19.77 15.52 4.37
N LEU A 53 19.22 14.35 4.71
CA LEU A 53 19.97 13.10 4.82
C LEU A 53 19.61 12.11 3.71
N LEU A 54 18.33 12.02 3.35
CA LEU A 54 17.80 10.98 2.46
C LEU A 54 17.72 11.40 0.98
N GLY A 55 18.04 12.65 0.67
CA GLY A 55 18.08 13.17 -0.70
C GLY A 55 16.76 13.77 -1.19
N ASN A 56 16.74 14.16 -2.47
CA ASN A 56 15.67 14.98 -3.06
C ASN A 56 14.31 14.28 -3.14
N SER A 57 14.26 12.95 -3.14
CA SER A 57 13.00 12.19 -3.10
C SER A 57 12.21 12.40 -1.81
N TRP A 58 12.87 12.89 -0.75
CA TRP A 58 12.27 13.18 0.55
C TRP A 58 11.94 14.67 0.75
N ASN A 59 11.89 15.44 -0.33
CA ASN A 59 11.50 16.85 -0.26
C ASN A 59 10.06 17.00 0.24
N GLY A 60 9.87 17.88 1.23
CA GLY A 60 8.59 18.10 1.90
C GLY A 60 8.30 17.14 3.07
N PHE A 61 9.06 16.06 3.21
CA PHE A 61 8.93 15.16 4.35
C PHE A 61 9.69 15.71 5.55
N TYR A 62 9.09 15.60 6.73
CA TYR A 62 9.72 16.06 7.96
C TYR A 62 9.44 15.15 9.15
N PHE A 63 10.41 15.06 10.06
CA PHE A 63 10.29 14.36 11.32
C PHE A 63 9.89 15.33 12.43
N ARG A 64 8.87 14.99 13.20
CA ARG A 64 8.46 15.76 14.37
C ARG A 64 7.87 14.82 15.42
N ASN A 65 8.27 14.99 16.68
CA ASN A 65 7.79 14.18 17.81
C ASN A 65 7.87 12.66 17.57
N GLY A 66 8.97 12.19 16.96
CA GLY A 66 9.18 10.77 16.65
C GLY A 66 8.28 10.21 15.53
N LYS A 67 7.57 11.08 14.80
CA LYS A 67 6.73 10.71 13.65
C LYS A 67 7.28 11.28 12.36
N LEU A 68 7.08 10.56 11.25
CA LEU A 68 7.34 11.01 9.89
C LEU A 68 6.07 11.65 9.33
N PHE A 69 6.14 12.91 8.94
CA PHE A 69 5.07 13.60 8.25
C PHE A 69 5.31 13.56 6.74
N VAL A 70 4.26 13.18 6.03
CA VAL A 70 4.22 13.14 4.57
C VAL A 70 3.52 14.41 4.08
N PRO A 71 4.00 15.05 3.01
CA PRO A 71 3.29 16.17 2.39
C PRO A 71 1.82 15.84 2.18
N GLU A 72 0.91 16.80 2.43
CA GLU A 72 -0.55 16.66 2.25
C GLU A 72 -1.27 15.79 3.30
N TRP A 73 -0.54 15.07 4.16
CA TRP A 73 -1.13 14.23 5.19
C TRP A 73 -1.28 15.00 6.50
N ARG A 74 -2.47 14.93 7.12
CA ARG A 74 -2.77 15.61 8.38
C ARG A 74 -1.99 15.02 9.57
N ASN A 75 -1.79 13.71 9.56
CA ASN A 75 -1.17 12.98 10.65
C ASN A 75 0.18 12.42 10.22
N GLY A 76 1.17 12.49 11.12
CA GLY A 76 2.44 11.82 10.96
C GLY A 76 2.36 10.33 11.32
N PHE A 77 3.22 9.55 10.69
CA PHE A 77 3.34 8.11 10.90
C PHE A 77 4.39 7.80 11.96
N SER A 78 4.02 6.96 12.92
CA SER A 78 4.95 6.31 13.83
C SER A 78 5.74 5.20 13.12
N ALA A 79 6.88 4.82 13.70
CA ALA A 79 7.66 3.67 13.22
C ALA A 79 6.85 2.35 13.22
N GLY A 80 5.85 2.21 14.11
CA GLY A 80 4.93 1.09 14.09
C GLY A 80 4.05 1.09 12.85
N GLU A 81 3.41 2.22 12.56
CA GLU A 81 2.54 2.38 11.38
C GLU A 81 3.31 2.19 10.07
N ILE A 82 4.53 2.73 9.97
CA ILE A 82 5.39 2.53 8.79
C ILE A 82 5.67 1.04 8.57
N ARG A 83 5.98 0.29 9.63
CA ARG A 83 6.17 -1.18 9.53
C ARG A 83 4.89 -1.89 9.13
N THR A 84 3.76 -1.48 9.69
CA THR A 84 2.44 -2.07 9.35
C THR A 84 2.07 -1.83 7.90
N LEU A 85 2.43 -0.69 7.30
CA LEU A 85 2.14 -0.40 5.89
C LEU A 85 2.70 -1.46 4.94
N PHE A 86 3.91 -1.97 5.21
CA PHE A 86 4.52 -3.03 4.40
C PHE A 86 3.64 -4.28 4.34
N PHE A 87 3.20 -4.79 5.50
CA PHE A 87 2.34 -5.97 5.58
C PHE A 87 0.95 -5.71 4.99
N ARG A 88 0.42 -4.49 5.15
CA ARG A 88 -0.86 -4.10 4.54
C ARG A 88 -0.79 -4.13 3.02
N CYS A 89 0.30 -3.64 2.42
CA CYS A 89 0.47 -3.71 0.97
C CYS A 89 0.52 -5.17 0.47
N GLN A 90 1.24 -6.05 1.19
CA GLN A 90 1.27 -7.47 0.85
C GLN A 90 -0.11 -8.12 0.94
N LEU A 91 -0.88 -7.79 1.98
CA LEU A 91 -2.25 -8.28 2.15
C LEU A 91 -3.15 -7.80 1.02
N VAL A 92 -3.06 -6.53 0.61
CA VAL A 92 -3.84 -6.00 -0.51
C VAL A 92 -3.55 -6.77 -1.80
N VAL A 93 -2.27 -6.97 -2.13
CA VAL A 93 -1.88 -7.74 -3.33
C VAL A 93 -2.41 -9.18 -3.28
N TYR A 94 -2.31 -9.82 -2.11
CA TYR A 94 -2.85 -11.16 -1.90
C TYR A 94 -4.37 -11.19 -2.15
N LEU A 95 -5.13 -10.31 -1.49
CA LEU A 95 -6.58 -10.24 -1.61
C LEU A 95 -7.04 -9.91 -3.04
N GLU A 96 -6.32 -9.03 -3.74
CA GLU A 96 -6.60 -8.71 -5.15
C GLU A 96 -6.44 -9.94 -6.06
N SER A 97 -5.44 -10.79 -5.79
CA SER A 97 -5.23 -12.01 -6.55
C SER A 97 -6.30 -13.07 -6.25
N GLU A 98 -6.68 -13.22 -4.98
CA GLU A 98 -7.74 -14.12 -4.54
C GLU A 98 -9.11 -13.73 -5.13
N ILE A 99 -9.46 -12.44 -5.10
CA ILE A 99 -10.68 -11.92 -5.73
C ILE A 99 -10.71 -12.24 -7.22
N ARG A 100 -9.57 -12.14 -7.92
CA ARG A 100 -9.50 -12.45 -9.35
C ARG A 100 -9.76 -13.92 -9.63
N LEU A 101 -9.18 -14.82 -8.83
CA LEU A 101 -9.39 -16.26 -8.96
C LEU A 101 -10.85 -16.64 -8.67
N LEU A 102 -11.43 -16.10 -7.59
CA LEU A 102 -12.81 -16.36 -7.23
C LEU A 102 -13.79 -15.89 -8.31
N LYS A 103 -13.55 -14.72 -8.91
CA LYS A 103 -14.37 -14.23 -10.04
C LYS A 103 -14.29 -15.16 -11.25
N ALA A 104 -13.09 -15.65 -11.58
CA ALA A 104 -12.92 -16.59 -12.69
C ALA A 104 -13.63 -17.93 -12.43
N GLU A 105 -13.58 -18.42 -11.19
CA GLU A 105 -14.28 -19.65 -10.82
C GLU A 105 -15.80 -19.49 -10.84
N LEU A 106 -16.32 -18.35 -10.37
CA LEU A 106 -17.75 -18.03 -10.48
C LEU A 106 -18.22 -18.03 -11.94
N GLU A 107 -17.45 -17.39 -12.83
CA GLU A 107 -17.78 -17.35 -14.26
C GLU A 107 -17.82 -18.75 -14.86
N ARG A 108 -16.81 -19.58 -14.56
CA ARG A 108 -16.78 -20.97 -15.00
C ARG A 108 -18.00 -21.76 -14.52
N ARG A 109 -18.36 -21.63 -13.24
CA ARG A 109 -19.52 -22.34 -12.68
C ARG A 109 -20.84 -21.87 -13.29
N ASN A 110 -20.97 -20.59 -13.64
CA ASN A 110 -22.16 -20.09 -14.33
C ASN A 110 -22.30 -20.75 -15.71
N LEU A 111 -21.20 -20.85 -16.48
CA LEU A 111 -21.21 -21.54 -17.76
C LEU A 111 -21.57 -23.03 -17.63
N ASP A 112 -21.01 -23.71 -16.60
CA ASP A 112 -21.34 -25.11 -16.33
C ASP A 112 -22.84 -25.28 -16.00
N ILE A 113 -23.44 -24.35 -15.25
CA ILE A 113 -24.87 -24.34 -14.93
C ILE A 113 -25.71 -24.14 -16.18
N GLU A 114 -25.38 -23.16 -17.02
CA GLU A 114 -26.10 -22.90 -18.28
C GLU A 114 -26.09 -24.13 -19.19
N GLU A 115 -24.95 -24.82 -19.31
CA GLU A 115 -24.86 -26.04 -20.12
C GLU A 115 -25.75 -27.18 -19.56
N LEU A 116 -25.79 -27.33 -18.23
CA LEU A 116 -26.64 -28.31 -17.56
C LEU A 116 -28.13 -27.99 -17.73
N GLU A 117 -28.52 -26.72 -17.67
CA GLU A 117 -29.90 -26.27 -17.91
C GLU A 117 -30.34 -26.59 -19.35
N ILE A 118 -29.49 -26.30 -20.34
CA ILE A 118 -29.75 -26.64 -21.75
C ILE A 118 -29.95 -28.16 -21.92
N LYS A 119 -29.06 -28.98 -21.33
CA LYS A 119 -29.17 -30.45 -21.38
C LYS A 119 -30.45 -30.94 -20.70
N ALA A 120 -30.78 -30.41 -19.52
CA ALA A 120 -31.98 -30.79 -18.79
C ALA A 120 -33.25 -30.50 -19.60
N ASP A 121 -33.33 -29.32 -20.23
CA ASP A 121 -34.47 -28.94 -21.05
C ASP A 121 -34.59 -29.80 -22.31
N PHE A 122 -33.47 -30.14 -22.95
CA PHE A 122 -33.45 -31.09 -24.06
C PHE A 122 -34.04 -32.45 -23.66
N TYR A 123 -33.57 -33.04 -22.56
CA TYR A 123 -34.06 -34.33 -22.09
C TYR A 123 -35.53 -34.29 -21.68
N ARG A 124 -36.00 -33.20 -21.03
CA ARG A 124 -37.43 -33.02 -20.72
C ARG A 124 -38.29 -33.08 -21.99
N ARG A 125 -37.87 -32.38 -23.05
CA ARG A 125 -38.59 -32.38 -24.34
C ARG A 125 -38.56 -33.75 -25.01
N GLN A 126 -37.42 -34.44 -24.97
CA GLN A 126 -37.27 -35.78 -25.51
C GLN A 126 -38.20 -36.77 -24.80
N ILE A 127 -38.18 -36.82 -23.47
CA ILE A 127 -39.06 -37.71 -22.68
C ILE A 127 -40.54 -37.42 -22.96
N SER A 128 -40.93 -36.14 -23.05
CA SER A 128 -42.31 -35.78 -23.39
C SER A 128 -42.72 -36.30 -24.77
N THR A 129 -41.80 -36.26 -25.73
CA THR A 129 -42.02 -36.73 -27.10
C THR A 129 -42.11 -38.26 -27.15
N GLU A 130 -41.16 -38.96 -26.53
CA GLU A 130 -41.17 -40.42 -26.41
C GLU A 130 -42.43 -40.93 -25.71
N SER A 131 -42.87 -40.26 -24.65
CA SER A 131 -44.11 -40.60 -23.94
C SER A 131 -45.34 -40.49 -24.85
N LYS A 132 -45.43 -39.44 -25.67
CA LYS A 132 -46.53 -39.26 -26.63
C LYS A 132 -46.51 -40.34 -27.72
N PHE A 133 -45.33 -40.66 -28.24
CA PHE A 133 -45.17 -41.74 -29.22
C PHE A 133 -45.54 -43.10 -28.63
N GLY A 134 -45.13 -43.39 -27.38
CA GLY A 134 -45.52 -44.60 -26.67
C GLY A 134 -47.04 -44.74 -26.55
N MET A 135 -47.75 -43.69 -26.10
CA MET A 135 -49.21 -43.69 -26.04
C MET A 135 -49.86 -43.87 -27.41
N MET A 136 -49.28 -43.31 -28.47
CA MET A 136 -49.80 -43.48 -29.83
C MET A 136 -49.65 -44.92 -30.30
N LEU A 137 -48.50 -45.55 -30.08
CA LEU A 137 -48.25 -46.94 -30.42
C LEU A 137 -49.17 -47.89 -29.66
N GLU A 138 -49.38 -47.65 -28.36
CA GLU A 138 -50.34 -48.38 -27.53
C GLU A 138 -51.76 -48.30 -28.13
N ARG A 139 -52.21 -47.12 -28.52
CA ARG A 139 -53.55 -46.91 -29.12
C ARG A 139 -53.70 -47.53 -30.51
N CYS A 140 -52.66 -47.50 -31.34
CA CYS A 140 -52.71 -47.98 -32.72
C CYS A 140 -52.54 -49.49 -32.84
N PHE A 141 -51.73 -50.09 -31.96
CA PHE A 141 -51.32 -51.49 -32.11
C PHE A 141 -51.65 -52.37 -30.90
N GLY A 142 -52.10 -51.81 -29.76
CA GLY A 142 -52.50 -52.56 -28.58
C GLY A 142 -51.36 -53.36 -27.93
N VAL A 143 -50.11 -53.09 -28.31
CA VAL A 143 -48.94 -53.81 -27.81
C VAL A 143 -48.41 -53.08 -26.58
N MET A 144 -48.50 -53.76 -25.44
CA MET A 144 -47.66 -53.54 -24.27
C MET A 144 -46.69 -54.71 -24.18
#